data_AF-A0AAQ0LW77-F1
#
_entry.id   AF-A0AAQ0LW77-F1
#
_cell.length_a   1.000
_cell.length_b   1.000
_cell.length_c   1.000
_cell.angle_alpha   90.00
_cell.angle_beta   90.00
_cell.angle_gamma   90.00
#
_symmetry.space_group_name_H-M   'P 1'
#
loop_
_entity.id
_entity.type
_entity.pdbx_description
1 polymer ?
#
loop_
_entity_poly.entity_id
_entity_poly.type
_entity_poly.pdbx_seq_one_letter_code
_entity_poly.pdbx_strand_id
1 'polypeptide(L)'
;MKTTINKQHRKSLLNNLTENQRNVLRKHYKANQNNDLFNTMYNNSDDWEFVDLIIDEDYNSSDSHNSLYCECGRKLKYQYVLYSKEKSKNIKLGITHFTEHTNIPQNVANQVKSNLFKIDSWLDDILLSNEQFKLTPSLKDDEASNIKYYKNLNEKDIEEFNNQSRIILTSKDKNIIDDFYQHNIALPSKTHDVLESINQFHRNKYRVQQLKAEKIRQEEQRQENKQIFKRRINNKKFNNQIQKTNKKKRKYSDSEIYKKKLIAECRIAITNQLKSSERLSMKQVYEHNKVIFDNLLSIISNKEIVREIVKSINRYSIYNIEYSSGFLKKINIKNYR
;
A
#
# COMPACT_ATOMS: atom_id res chain seq x y z
N MET A 1 10.15 -17.30 33.73
CA MET A 1 10.88 -18.02 34.81
C MET A 1 12.28 -18.29 34.29
N LYS A 2 13.33 -17.86 35.00
CA LYS A 2 14.73 -18.20 34.63
C LYS A 2 15.00 -19.62 35.13
N THR A 3 15.06 -20.58 34.23
CA THR A 3 15.23 -21.99 34.57
C THR A 3 16.72 -22.33 34.48
N THR A 4 17.47 -22.12 35.57
CA THR A 4 18.85 -22.63 35.63
C THR A 4 18.78 -24.15 35.68
N ILE A 5 19.24 -24.82 34.62
CA ILE A 5 19.27 -26.28 34.56
C ILE A 5 20.37 -26.81 35.50
N ASN A 6 20.11 -27.97 36.11
CA ASN A 6 21.11 -28.58 36.96
C ASN A 6 22.32 -29.06 36.13
N LYS A 7 23.49 -29.24 36.78
CA LYS A 7 24.75 -29.58 36.09
C LYS A 7 24.68 -30.87 35.27
N GLN A 8 23.94 -31.87 35.74
CA GLN A 8 23.81 -33.17 35.06
C GLN A 8 22.98 -33.04 33.78
N HIS A 9 21.87 -32.32 33.86
CA HIS A 9 21.00 -32.02 32.73
C HIS A 9 21.74 -31.18 31.67
N ARG A 10 22.46 -30.13 32.09
CA ARG A 10 23.32 -29.34 31.18
C ARG A 10 24.34 -30.21 30.44
N LYS A 11 25.00 -31.12 31.15
CA LYS A 11 25.96 -32.06 30.53
C LYS A 11 25.28 -32.98 29.52
N SER A 12 24.08 -33.49 29.84
CA SER A 12 23.29 -34.30 28.91
C SER A 12 22.89 -33.53 27.64
N LEU A 13 22.38 -32.30 27.78
CA LEU A 13 22.03 -31.45 26.64
C LEU A 13 23.24 -31.12 25.77
N LEU A 14 24.39 -30.81 26.36
CA LEU A 14 25.63 -30.59 25.62
C LEU A 14 26.08 -31.84 24.87
N ASN A 15 25.97 -33.02 25.47
CA ASN A 15 26.31 -34.29 24.81
C ASN A 15 25.37 -34.63 23.65
N ASN A 16 24.15 -34.10 23.66
CA ASN A 16 23.17 -34.27 22.60
C ASN A 16 23.39 -33.35 21.39
N LEU A 17 24.41 -32.48 21.42
CA LEU A 17 24.82 -31.62 20.32
C LEU A 17 25.95 -32.28 19.52
N THR A 18 25.99 -31.99 18.21
CA THR A 18 27.12 -32.40 17.37
C THR A 18 28.40 -31.65 17.75
N GLU A 19 29.56 -32.16 17.35
CA GLU A 19 30.84 -31.48 17.59
C GLU A 19 30.87 -30.06 17.02
N ASN A 20 30.40 -29.89 15.77
CA ASN A 20 30.30 -28.57 15.15
C ASN A 20 29.40 -27.62 15.94
N GLN A 21 28.25 -28.11 16.43
CA GLN A 21 27.35 -27.31 17.26
C GLN A 21 27.99 -26.90 18.58
N ARG A 22 28.69 -27.82 19.24
CA ARG A 22 29.44 -27.53 20.48
C ARG A 22 30.54 -26.50 20.24
N ASN A 23 31.28 -26.60 19.13
CA ASN A 23 32.36 -25.67 18.81
C ASN A 23 31.85 -24.24 18.59
N VAL A 24 30.75 -24.07 17.87
CA VAL A 24 30.11 -22.75 17.66
C VAL A 24 29.59 -22.18 18.98
N LEU A 25 28.91 -23.00 19.78
CA LEU A 25 28.41 -22.57 21.08
C LEU A 25 29.55 -22.15 22.02
N ARG A 26 30.65 -22.92 22.05
CA ARG A 26 31.87 -22.61 22.81
C ARG A 26 32.54 -21.32 22.35
N LYS A 27 32.63 -21.10 21.02
CA LYS A 27 33.16 -19.85 20.43
C LYS A 27 32.44 -18.63 20.99
N HIS A 28 31.10 -18.61 20.91
CA HIS A 28 30.29 -17.48 21.38
C HIS A 28 30.23 -17.39 22.91
N TYR A 29 30.22 -18.52 23.62
CA TYR A 29 30.30 -18.55 25.09
C TYR A 29 31.61 -17.93 25.59
N LYS A 30 32.77 -18.34 25.04
CA LYS A 30 34.08 -17.76 25.40
C LYS A 30 34.14 -16.27 25.04
N ALA A 31 33.64 -15.88 23.87
CA ALA A 31 33.60 -14.47 23.47
C ALA A 31 32.73 -13.61 24.41
N ASN A 32 31.58 -14.13 24.87
CA ASN A 32 30.74 -13.45 25.86
C ASN A 32 31.46 -13.27 27.19
N GLN A 33 32.14 -14.32 27.67
CA GLN A 33 32.92 -14.24 28.90
C GLN A 33 34.05 -13.23 28.80
N ASN A 34 34.86 -13.32 27.75
CA ASN A 34 35.99 -12.41 27.57
C ASN A 34 35.54 -10.95 27.46
N ASN A 35 34.47 -10.66 26.72
CA ASN A 35 33.93 -9.30 26.63
C ASN A 35 33.39 -8.77 27.97
N ASP A 36 32.60 -9.58 28.69
CA ASP A 36 32.04 -9.15 29.99
C ASP A 36 33.14 -8.95 31.04
N LEU A 37 34.16 -9.81 31.04
CA LEU A 37 35.31 -9.72 31.93
C LEU A 37 36.17 -8.50 31.60
N PHE A 38 36.50 -8.31 30.31
CA PHE A 38 37.23 -7.13 29.85
C PHE A 38 36.52 -5.84 30.25
N ASN A 39 35.23 -5.71 29.96
CA ASN A 39 34.45 -4.53 30.32
C ASN A 39 34.36 -4.31 31.83
N THR A 40 34.23 -5.39 32.63
CA THR A 40 34.16 -5.26 34.09
C THR A 40 35.50 -4.79 34.65
N MET A 41 36.61 -5.34 34.16
CA MET A 41 37.95 -4.99 34.62
C MET A 41 38.36 -3.58 34.19
N TYR A 42 38.14 -3.24 32.91
CA TYR A 42 38.41 -1.91 32.36
C TYR A 42 37.70 -0.78 33.13
N ASN A 43 36.45 -1.01 33.55
CA ASN A 43 35.67 0.01 34.26
C ASN A 43 36.00 0.13 35.75
N ASN A 44 36.73 -0.82 36.35
CA ASN A 44 36.90 -0.91 37.80
C ASN A 44 38.36 -1.05 38.26
N SER A 45 39.33 -1.07 37.35
CA SER A 45 40.75 -1.17 37.69
C SER A 45 41.62 -0.39 36.71
N ASP A 46 42.41 0.54 37.24
CA ASP A 46 43.38 1.29 36.45
C ASP A 46 44.65 0.47 36.15
N ASP A 47 45.06 -0.38 37.11
CA ASP A 47 46.33 -1.12 37.08
C ASP A 47 46.24 -2.50 36.43
N TRP A 48 45.05 -3.12 36.39
CA TRP A 48 44.87 -4.49 35.94
C TRP A 48 44.03 -4.59 34.68
N GLU A 49 44.59 -5.24 33.67
CA GLU A 49 43.89 -5.55 32.43
C GLU A 49 43.54 -7.03 32.37
N PHE A 50 42.33 -7.32 31.90
CA PHE A 50 41.94 -8.69 31.61
C PHE A 50 42.55 -9.15 30.29
N VAL A 51 43.22 -10.30 30.30
CA VAL A 51 43.90 -10.86 29.12
C VAL A 51 43.12 -12.04 28.55
N ASP A 52 42.83 -13.06 29.36
CA ASP A 52 42.07 -14.23 28.91
C ASP A 52 41.39 -14.97 30.08
N LEU A 53 40.38 -15.76 29.75
CA LEU A 53 39.77 -16.75 30.62
C LEU A 53 40.06 -18.14 30.05
N ILE A 54 40.81 -18.93 30.81
CA ILE A 54 41.12 -20.32 30.48
C ILE A 54 40.19 -21.22 31.32
N ILE A 55 39.55 -22.17 30.66
CA ILE A 55 38.61 -23.10 31.30
C ILE A 55 39.18 -24.50 31.20
N ASP A 56 39.29 -25.16 32.35
CA ASP A 56 39.60 -26.58 32.42
C ASP A 56 38.29 -27.37 32.19
N GLU A 57 38.09 -27.83 30.95
CA GLU A 57 36.92 -28.63 30.58
C GLU A 57 36.90 -29.99 31.30
N ASP A 58 38.08 -30.49 31.69
CA ASP A 58 38.30 -31.79 32.34
C ASP A 58 38.59 -31.64 33.83
N TYR A 59 38.21 -30.52 34.46
CA TYR A 59 38.49 -30.23 35.87
C TYR A 59 38.12 -31.37 36.83
N ASN A 60 37.02 -32.08 36.54
CA ASN A 60 36.51 -33.21 37.34
C ASN A 60 37.04 -34.59 36.88
N SER A 61 37.82 -34.65 35.80
CA SER A 61 38.44 -35.89 35.33
C SER A 61 39.69 -36.20 36.16
N SER A 62 39.86 -37.48 36.54
CA SER A 62 41.05 -37.96 37.24
C SER A 62 42.31 -37.91 36.37
N ASP A 63 42.15 -37.93 35.03
CA ASP A 63 43.24 -38.02 34.06
C ASP A 63 43.55 -36.67 33.38
N SER A 64 43.28 -35.56 34.07
CA SER A 64 43.53 -34.23 33.53
C SER A 64 45.03 -33.93 33.44
N HIS A 65 45.63 -34.08 32.25
CA HIS A 65 47.01 -33.65 31.99
C HIS A 65 47.22 -32.12 31.97
N ASN A 66 46.13 -31.33 31.87
CA ASN A 66 46.17 -29.87 31.74
C ASN A 66 45.41 -29.13 32.86
N SER A 67 45.56 -29.58 34.11
CA SER A 67 44.93 -28.90 35.25
C SER A 67 45.39 -27.45 35.36
N LEU A 68 44.44 -26.54 35.57
CA LEU A 68 44.74 -25.12 35.78
C LEU A 68 44.99 -24.86 37.27
N TYR A 69 45.91 -23.94 37.56
CA TYR A 69 46.27 -23.58 38.93
C TYR A 69 46.26 -22.07 39.14
N CYS A 70 45.84 -21.64 40.32
CA CYS A 70 46.03 -20.27 40.79
C CYS A 70 47.51 -20.01 41.09
N GLU A 71 47.93 -18.74 41.16
CA GLU A 71 49.26 -18.34 41.64
C GLU A 71 49.59 -18.94 43.02
N CYS A 72 48.56 -19.14 43.86
CA CYS A 72 48.70 -19.77 45.18
C CYS A 72 48.78 -21.33 45.14
N GLY A 73 48.76 -21.95 43.95
CA GLY A 73 48.80 -23.40 43.76
C GLY A 73 47.45 -24.15 43.87
N ARG A 74 46.31 -23.45 44.08
CA ARG A 74 45.00 -24.12 44.11
C ARG A 74 44.55 -24.54 42.71
N LYS A 75 44.03 -25.77 42.55
CA LYS A 75 43.43 -26.23 41.28
C LYS A 75 42.19 -25.39 40.95
N LEU A 76 42.08 -24.95 39.70
CA LEU A 76 41.02 -24.07 39.22
C LEU A 76 40.27 -24.71 38.05
N LYS A 77 38.94 -24.54 38.03
CA LYS A 77 38.15 -24.77 36.81
C LYS A 77 38.23 -23.58 35.86
N TYR A 78 38.27 -22.38 36.41
CA TYR A 78 38.31 -21.11 35.68
C TYR A 78 39.55 -20.35 36.12
N GLN A 79 40.49 -20.14 35.21
CA GLN A 79 41.71 -19.38 35.44
C GLN A 79 41.62 -18.05 34.68
N TYR A 80 41.67 -16.96 35.43
CA TYR A 80 41.65 -15.60 34.91
C TYR A 80 43.10 -15.15 34.76
N VAL A 81 43.46 -14.75 33.55
CA VAL A 81 44.78 -14.18 33.24
C VAL A 81 44.63 -12.68 33.26
N LEU A 82 45.31 -12.03 34.21
CA LEU A 82 45.31 -10.57 34.36
C LEU A 82 46.71 -10.04 34.12
N TYR A 83 46.85 -8.93 33.41
CA TYR A 83 48.10 -8.21 33.22
C TYR A 83 48.17 -7.04 34.19
N SER A 84 49.26 -6.96 34.96
CA SER A 84 49.57 -5.79 35.78
C SER A 84 50.32 -4.79 34.93
N LYS A 85 49.77 -3.58 34.76
CA LYS A 85 50.47 -2.46 34.12
C LYS A 85 51.68 -2.04 34.94
N GLU A 86 51.53 -1.95 36.26
CA GLU A 86 52.58 -1.56 37.19
C GLU A 86 53.76 -2.53 37.16
N LYS A 87 53.50 -3.85 37.24
CA LYS A 87 54.54 -4.88 37.31
C LYS A 87 54.94 -5.45 35.95
N SER A 88 54.28 -5.01 34.88
CA SER A 88 54.46 -5.50 33.51
C SER A 88 54.46 -7.04 33.39
N LYS A 89 53.59 -7.72 34.16
CA LYS A 89 53.56 -9.19 34.27
C LYS A 89 52.12 -9.71 34.29
N ASN A 90 51.92 -10.89 33.69
CA ASN A 90 50.69 -11.66 33.80
C ASN A 90 50.63 -12.44 35.13
N ILE A 91 49.47 -12.43 35.77
CA ILE A 91 49.13 -13.28 36.90
C ILE A 91 47.93 -14.17 36.56
N LYS A 92 47.93 -15.39 37.08
CA LYS A 92 46.88 -16.40 36.83
C LYS A 92 46.13 -16.69 38.12
N LEU A 93 44.88 -16.31 38.20
CA LEU A 93 44.12 -16.32 39.45
C LEU A 93 42.78 -17.02 39.31
N GLY A 94 42.26 -17.50 40.43
CA GLY A 94 40.84 -17.83 40.58
C GLY A 94 40.04 -16.57 40.97
N ILE A 95 38.74 -16.56 40.67
CA ILE A 95 37.88 -15.40 40.95
C ILE A 95 37.83 -14.99 42.43
N THR A 96 37.94 -15.96 43.35
CA THR A 96 37.96 -15.72 44.80
C THR A 96 39.28 -15.13 45.28
N HIS A 97 40.29 -15.09 44.43
CA HIS A 97 41.67 -14.72 44.73
C HIS A 97 42.07 -13.39 44.11
N PHE A 98 41.12 -12.66 43.52
CA PHE A 98 41.35 -11.33 42.99
C PHE A 98 41.78 -10.38 44.13
N THR A 99 40.96 -10.26 45.17
CA THR A 99 41.23 -9.38 46.32
C THR A 99 42.59 -9.68 46.97
N GLU A 100 42.95 -10.96 47.11
CA GLU A 100 44.18 -11.41 47.77
C GLU A 100 45.47 -11.07 46.98
N HIS A 101 45.39 -11.01 45.64
CA HIS A 101 46.58 -10.90 44.80
C HIS A 101 46.67 -9.60 43.96
N THR A 102 45.58 -8.86 43.80
CA THR A 102 45.52 -7.72 42.85
C THR A 102 44.97 -6.42 43.46
N ASN A 103 44.60 -6.40 44.75
CA ASN A 103 43.88 -5.29 45.39
C ASN A 103 42.52 -4.95 44.73
N ILE A 104 42.04 -5.76 43.78
CA ILE A 104 40.73 -5.58 43.16
C ILE A 104 39.67 -5.83 44.24
N PRO A 105 38.79 -4.85 44.52
CA PRO A 105 37.86 -4.99 45.62
C PRO A 105 36.81 -6.09 45.35
N GLN A 106 36.37 -6.73 46.44
CA GLN A 106 35.51 -7.91 46.39
C GLN A 106 34.17 -7.67 45.67
N ASN A 107 33.67 -6.43 45.65
CA ASN A 107 32.48 -6.04 44.89
C ASN A 107 32.67 -6.27 43.38
N VAL A 108 33.85 -5.99 42.82
CA VAL A 108 34.20 -6.23 41.41
C VAL A 108 34.26 -7.73 41.13
N ALA A 109 34.88 -8.52 42.01
CA ALA A 109 34.89 -9.98 41.89
C ALA A 109 33.47 -10.57 41.95
N ASN A 110 32.59 -10.03 42.79
CA ASN A 110 31.18 -10.41 42.86
C ASN A 110 30.41 -10.02 41.58
N GLN A 111 30.71 -8.85 41.00
CA GLN A 111 30.14 -8.41 39.72
C GLN A 111 30.54 -9.36 38.59
N VAL A 112 31.83 -9.73 38.52
CA VAL A 112 32.32 -10.74 37.57
C VAL A 112 31.55 -12.05 37.72
N LYS A 113 31.39 -12.54 38.95
CA LYS A 113 30.63 -13.76 39.24
C LYS A 113 29.17 -13.64 38.77
N SER A 114 28.52 -12.50 39.03
CA SER A 114 27.15 -12.22 38.59
C SER A 114 27.02 -12.22 37.07
N ASN A 115 27.99 -11.64 36.36
CA ASN A 115 28.01 -11.64 34.90
C ASN A 115 28.20 -13.05 34.33
N LEU A 116 29.08 -13.86 34.92
CA LEU A 116 29.22 -15.28 34.53
C LEU A 116 27.93 -16.06 34.71
N PHE A 117 27.16 -15.81 35.79
CA PHE A 117 25.83 -16.40 35.94
C PHE A 117 24.85 -16.00 34.82
N LYS A 118 24.92 -14.76 34.31
CA LYS A 118 24.10 -14.33 33.16
C LYS A 118 24.51 -15.06 31.88
N ILE A 119 25.82 -15.30 31.69
CA ILE A 119 26.32 -16.04 30.53
C ILE A 119 25.94 -17.53 30.63
N ASP A 120 25.99 -18.11 31.82
CA ASP A 120 25.48 -19.46 32.06
C ASP A 120 23.97 -19.55 31.80
N SER A 121 23.20 -18.53 32.20
CA SER A 121 21.77 -18.46 31.86
C SER A 121 21.57 -18.36 30.35
N TRP A 122 22.36 -17.55 29.65
CA TRP A 122 22.32 -17.46 28.19
C TRP A 122 22.61 -18.81 27.52
N LEU A 123 23.57 -19.58 28.04
CA LEU A 123 23.86 -20.94 27.57
C LEU A 123 22.67 -21.88 27.82
N ASP A 124 22.12 -21.84 29.03
CA ASP A 124 20.98 -22.68 29.41
C ASP A 124 19.76 -22.41 28.52
N ASP A 125 19.47 -21.13 28.24
CA ASP A 125 18.37 -20.73 27.37
C ASP A 125 18.52 -21.36 25.97
N ILE A 126 19.72 -21.32 25.38
CA ILE A 126 19.99 -21.94 24.07
C ILE A 126 19.82 -23.46 24.11
N LEU A 127 20.35 -24.11 25.15
CA LEU A 127 20.30 -25.57 25.27
C LEU A 127 18.85 -26.05 25.41
N LEU A 128 18.04 -25.35 26.19
CA LEU A 128 16.61 -25.62 26.35
C LEU A 128 15.83 -25.37 25.05
N SER A 129 16.11 -24.28 24.33
CA SER A 129 15.49 -24.02 23.03
C SER A 129 15.85 -25.10 22.00
N ASN A 130 17.10 -25.58 21.99
CA ASN A 130 17.52 -26.68 21.13
C ASN A 130 16.84 -28.02 21.50
N GLU A 131 16.60 -28.26 22.79
CA GLU A 131 15.80 -29.41 23.23
C GLU A 131 14.36 -29.29 22.73
N GLN A 132 13.74 -28.11 22.85
CA GLN A 132 12.40 -27.85 22.33
C GLN A 132 12.31 -28.04 20.82
N PHE A 133 13.34 -27.64 20.05
CA PHE A 133 13.38 -27.88 18.61
C PHE A 133 13.34 -29.37 18.24
N LYS A 134 13.88 -30.25 19.10
CA LYS A 134 13.79 -31.71 18.90
C LYS A 134 12.38 -32.23 19.21
N LEU A 135 11.73 -31.66 20.23
CA LEU A 135 10.37 -32.03 20.64
C LEU A 135 9.30 -31.45 19.72
N THR A 136 9.55 -30.29 19.11
CA THR A 136 8.60 -29.54 18.30
C THR A 136 9.31 -28.97 17.07
N PRO A 137 9.45 -29.77 15.99
CA PRO A 137 10.15 -29.35 14.78
C PRO A 137 9.62 -28.07 14.13
N SER A 138 8.32 -27.76 14.29
CA SER A 138 7.74 -26.54 13.73
C SER A 138 8.37 -25.25 14.28
N LEU A 139 8.80 -25.24 15.55
CA LEU A 139 9.50 -24.09 16.13
C LEU A 139 10.83 -23.81 15.44
N LYS A 140 11.53 -24.88 15.05
CA LYS A 140 12.78 -24.78 14.29
C LYS A 140 12.53 -24.23 12.89
N ASP A 141 11.47 -24.70 12.24
CA ASP A 141 11.10 -24.24 10.89
C ASP A 141 10.64 -22.77 10.90
N ASP A 142 9.92 -22.35 11.95
CA ASP A 142 9.51 -20.96 12.16
C ASP A 142 10.73 -20.03 12.36
N GLU A 143 11.69 -20.44 13.21
CA GLU A 143 12.94 -19.68 13.40
C GLU A 143 13.75 -19.60 12.09
N ALA A 144 13.91 -20.73 11.38
CA ALA A 144 14.59 -20.76 10.10
C ALA A 144 13.92 -19.85 9.06
N SER A 145 12.59 -19.81 9.04
CA SER A 145 11.81 -18.93 8.17
C SER A 145 12.01 -17.45 8.52
N ASN A 146 12.03 -17.12 9.81
CA ASN A 146 12.31 -15.77 10.30
C ASN A 146 13.73 -15.30 9.92
N ILE A 147 14.74 -16.17 10.06
CA ILE A 147 16.12 -15.86 9.67
C ILE A 147 16.19 -15.65 8.15
N LYS A 148 15.55 -16.54 7.36
CA LYS A 148 15.51 -16.39 5.90
C LYS A 148 14.84 -15.10 5.46
N TYR A 149 13.75 -14.70 6.13
CA TYR A 149 13.09 -13.43 5.86
C TYR A 149 14.02 -12.25 6.13
N TYR A 150 14.68 -12.24 7.29
CA TYR A 150 15.67 -11.22 7.66
C TYR A 150 16.82 -11.12 6.65
N LYS A 151 17.37 -12.25 6.20
CA LYS A 151 18.45 -12.29 5.21
C LYS A 151 18.09 -11.69 3.84
N ASN A 152 16.80 -11.57 3.53
CA ASN A 152 16.31 -10.94 2.30
C ASN A 152 16.02 -9.44 2.47
N LEU A 153 16.15 -8.89 3.68
CA LEU A 153 15.99 -7.46 3.91
C LEU A 153 17.18 -6.70 3.33
N ASN A 154 16.92 -5.51 2.79
CA ASN A 154 18.00 -4.61 2.38
C ASN A 154 18.56 -3.85 3.59
N GLU A 155 19.76 -3.30 3.42
CA GLU A 155 20.46 -2.57 4.49
C GLU A 155 19.68 -1.35 4.98
N LYS A 156 18.97 -0.64 4.08
CA LYS A 156 18.15 0.52 4.44
C LYS A 156 16.99 0.17 5.37
N ASP A 157 16.36 -0.99 5.19
CA ASP A 157 15.29 -1.45 6.08
C ASP A 157 15.83 -1.77 7.48
N ILE A 158 17.05 -2.30 7.57
CA ILE A 158 17.73 -2.57 8.84
C ILE A 158 18.15 -1.26 9.53
N GLU A 159 18.69 -0.30 8.78
CA GLU A 159 19.04 1.03 9.28
C GLU A 159 17.80 1.77 9.82
N GLU A 160 16.70 1.73 9.06
CA GLU A 160 15.44 2.35 9.49
C GLU A 160 14.91 1.70 10.77
N PHE A 161 14.93 0.37 10.85
CA PHE A 161 14.57 -0.35 12.07
C PHE A 161 15.42 0.12 13.26
N ASN A 162 16.75 0.14 13.11
CA ASN A 162 17.68 0.52 14.17
C ASN A 162 17.48 1.97 14.64
N ASN A 163 17.06 2.87 13.74
CA ASN A 163 16.81 4.28 14.06
C ASN A 163 15.44 4.51 14.75
N GLN A 164 14.43 3.68 14.46
CA GLN A 164 13.06 3.87 14.95
C GLN A 164 12.70 2.96 16.14
N SER A 165 13.50 1.92 16.39
CA SER A 165 13.22 0.91 17.41
C SER A 165 14.06 1.13 18.67
N ARG A 166 13.51 0.74 19.82
CA ARG A 166 14.26 0.74 21.10
C ARG A 166 15.28 -0.41 21.17
N ILE A 167 15.07 -1.43 20.36
CA ILE A 167 15.93 -2.60 20.24
C ILE A 167 16.68 -2.44 18.93
N ILE A 168 17.99 -2.69 18.95
CA ILE A 168 18.87 -2.55 17.80
C ILE A 168 19.46 -3.90 17.42
N LEU A 169 19.68 -4.12 16.15
CA LEU A 169 20.47 -5.25 15.65
C LEU A 169 21.95 -4.86 15.63
N THR A 170 22.73 -5.45 16.53
CA THR A 170 24.17 -5.21 16.60
C THR A 170 24.93 -6.13 15.64
N SER A 171 26.19 -5.80 15.34
CA SER A 171 27.08 -6.70 14.58
C SER A 171 27.30 -8.05 15.28
N LYS A 172 27.23 -8.06 16.62
CA LYS A 172 27.30 -9.29 17.42
C LYS A 172 26.08 -10.18 17.17
N ASP A 173 24.89 -9.59 17.13
CA ASP A 173 23.65 -10.32 16.83
C ASP A 173 23.69 -10.90 15.41
N LYS A 174 24.16 -10.15 14.42
CA LYS A 174 24.34 -10.64 13.04
C LYS A 174 25.23 -11.88 12.99
N ASN A 175 26.40 -11.83 13.63
CA ASN A 175 27.33 -12.96 13.69
C ASN A 175 26.73 -14.18 14.40
N ILE A 176 25.97 -13.97 15.48
CA ILE A 176 25.26 -15.05 16.17
C ILE A 176 24.22 -15.66 15.23
N ILE A 177 23.38 -14.84 14.58
CA ILE A 177 22.34 -15.31 13.65
C ILE A 177 22.94 -16.18 12.55
N ASP A 178 24.03 -15.74 11.93
CA ASP A 178 24.68 -16.47 10.84
C ASP A 178 25.28 -17.80 11.30
N ASP A 179 26.11 -17.78 12.34
CA ASP A 179 26.77 -18.99 12.86
C ASP A 179 25.74 -20.02 13.35
N PHE A 180 24.72 -19.58 14.10
CA PHE A 180 23.72 -20.47 14.68
C PHE A 180 22.80 -21.07 13.62
N TYR A 181 22.41 -20.27 12.61
CA TYR A 181 21.65 -20.76 11.46
C TYR A 181 22.42 -21.81 10.66
N GLN A 182 23.70 -21.55 10.35
CA GLN A 182 24.53 -22.46 9.57
C GLN A 182 24.70 -23.82 10.27
N HIS A 183 24.74 -23.83 11.60
CA HIS A 183 24.96 -25.04 12.39
C HIS A 183 23.68 -25.62 13.02
N ASN A 184 22.50 -25.14 12.62
CA ASN A 184 21.20 -25.59 13.13
C ASN A 184 21.12 -25.56 14.67
N ILE A 185 21.51 -24.44 15.27
CA ILE A 185 21.42 -24.17 16.72
C ILE A 185 20.33 -23.11 16.92
N ALA A 186 19.50 -23.30 17.95
CA ALA A 186 18.50 -22.33 18.36
C ALA A 186 19.12 -20.99 18.75
N LEU A 187 18.53 -19.88 18.27
CA LEU A 187 19.01 -18.56 18.64
C LEU A 187 18.84 -18.31 20.15
N PRO A 188 19.76 -17.54 20.77
CA PRO A 188 19.53 -17.03 22.11
C PRO A 188 18.25 -16.19 22.15
N SER A 189 17.47 -16.27 23.23
CA SER A 189 16.15 -15.62 23.31
C SER A 189 16.18 -14.13 22.97
N LYS A 190 17.17 -13.39 23.47
CA LYS A 190 17.32 -11.96 23.13
C LYS A 190 17.55 -11.72 21.64
N THR A 191 18.34 -12.55 20.99
CA THR A 191 18.65 -12.43 19.56
C THR A 191 17.44 -12.85 18.73
N HIS A 192 16.68 -13.85 19.18
CA HIS A 192 15.38 -14.22 18.62
C HIS A 192 14.38 -13.05 18.70
N ASP A 193 14.24 -12.40 19.86
CA ASP A 193 13.34 -11.26 20.06
C ASP A 193 13.69 -10.06 19.15
N VAL A 194 15.00 -9.78 18.99
CA VAL A 194 15.50 -8.75 18.06
C VAL A 194 15.09 -9.08 16.63
N LEU A 195 15.34 -10.32 16.20
CA LEU A 195 15.00 -10.80 14.87
C LEU A 195 13.49 -10.71 14.59
N GLU A 196 12.67 -11.15 15.52
CA GLU A 196 11.21 -11.08 15.42
C GLU A 196 10.74 -9.62 15.31
N SER A 197 11.31 -8.73 16.13
CA SER A 197 11.00 -7.30 16.10
C SER A 197 11.31 -6.66 14.75
N ILE A 198 12.44 -7.02 14.12
CA ILE A 198 12.81 -6.55 12.78
C ILE A 198 11.80 -7.01 11.75
N ASN A 199 11.48 -8.30 11.77
CA ASN A 199 10.55 -8.90 10.82
C ASN A 199 9.15 -8.28 10.96
N GLN A 200 8.70 -8.05 12.18
CA GLN A 200 7.43 -7.40 12.47
C GLN A 200 7.40 -5.95 12.01
N PHE A 201 8.46 -5.17 12.29
CA PHE A 201 8.61 -3.79 11.85
C PHE A 201 8.47 -3.68 10.34
N HIS A 202 9.21 -4.51 9.62
CA HIS A 202 9.23 -4.51 8.17
C HIS A 202 7.89 -4.95 7.54
N ARG A 203 7.24 -5.99 8.09
CA ARG A 203 5.88 -6.38 7.67
C ARG A 203 4.87 -5.25 7.88
N ASN A 204 4.95 -4.55 9.02
CA ASN A 204 4.09 -3.41 9.31
C ASN A 204 4.31 -2.25 8.34
N LYS A 205 5.57 -1.94 8.01
CA LYS A 205 5.93 -0.92 7.02
C LYS A 205 5.28 -1.22 5.66
N TYR A 206 5.44 -2.44 5.15
CA TYR A 206 4.80 -2.85 3.88
C TYR A 206 3.28 -2.79 3.93
N ARG A 207 2.67 -3.23 5.03
CA ARG A 207 1.21 -3.14 5.23
C ARG A 207 0.73 -1.69 5.16
N VAL A 208 1.42 -0.76 5.81
CA VAL A 208 1.08 0.67 5.76
C VAL A 208 1.20 1.23 4.34
N GLN A 209 2.24 0.83 3.59
CA GLN A 209 2.41 1.25 2.18
C GLN A 209 1.27 0.74 1.29
N GLN A 210 0.87 -0.53 1.46
CA GLN A 210 -0.25 -1.11 0.71
C GLN A 210 -1.57 -0.38 0.98
N LEU A 211 -1.86 -0.10 2.26
CA LEU A 211 -3.05 0.66 2.66
C LEU A 211 -3.06 2.09 2.10
N LYS A 212 -1.89 2.76 2.07
CA LYS A 212 -1.75 4.09 1.45
C LYS A 212 -2.02 4.03 -0.06
N ALA A 213 -1.43 3.07 -0.76
CA ALA A 213 -1.63 2.89 -2.19
C ALA A 213 -3.10 2.56 -2.52
N GLU A 214 -3.78 1.77 -1.69
CA GLU A 214 -5.18 1.46 -1.86
C GLU A 214 -6.08 2.70 -1.68
N LYS A 215 -5.81 3.54 -0.67
CA LYS A 215 -6.54 4.80 -0.48
C LYS A 215 -6.40 5.73 -1.69
N ILE A 216 -5.20 5.85 -2.26
CA ILE A 216 -4.96 6.65 -3.47
C ILE A 216 -5.80 6.12 -4.63
N ARG A 217 -5.77 4.81 -4.90
CA ARG A 217 -6.59 4.18 -5.95
C ARG A 217 -8.09 4.44 -5.75
N GLN A 218 -8.58 4.34 -4.51
CA GLN A 218 -9.98 4.62 -4.20
C GLN A 218 -10.35 6.08 -4.44
N GLU A 219 -9.46 7.02 -4.14
CA GLU A 219 -9.67 8.45 -4.40
C GLU A 219 -9.68 8.77 -5.89
N GLU A 220 -8.75 8.21 -6.66
CA GLU A 220 -8.71 8.34 -8.13
C GLU A 220 -10.01 7.82 -8.76
N GLN A 221 -10.45 6.63 -8.35
CA GLN A 221 -11.70 6.04 -8.84
C GLN A 221 -12.93 6.89 -8.48
N ARG A 222 -12.95 7.50 -7.28
CA ARG A 222 -14.00 8.45 -6.88
C ARG A 222 -13.98 9.70 -7.76
N GLN A 223 -12.80 10.24 -8.10
CA GLN A 223 -12.68 11.40 -8.97
C GLN A 223 -13.14 11.09 -10.39
N GLU A 224 -12.74 9.95 -10.95
CA GLU A 224 -13.16 9.50 -12.26
C GLU A 224 -14.68 9.31 -12.33
N ASN A 225 -15.26 8.63 -11.33
CA ASN A 225 -16.71 8.46 -11.23
C ASN A 225 -17.45 9.81 -11.16
N LYS A 226 -16.91 10.80 -10.43
CA LYS A 226 -17.45 12.17 -10.41
C LYS A 226 -17.39 12.82 -11.80
N GLN A 227 -16.29 12.64 -12.55
CA GLN A 227 -16.18 13.17 -13.91
C GLN A 227 -17.17 12.51 -14.87
N ILE A 228 -17.30 11.17 -14.83
CA ILE A 228 -18.28 10.42 -15.62
C ILE A 228 -19.70 10.90 -15.32
N PHE A 229 -20.03 11.09 -14.04
CA PHE A 229 -21.34 11.60 -13.63
C PHE A 229 -21.62 13.00 -14.17
N LYS A 230 -20.65 13.92 -14.07
CA LYS A 230 -20.75 15.27 -14.67
C LYS A 230 -20.97 15.21 -16.18
N ARG A 231 -20.22 14.36 -16.90
CA ARG A 231 -20.39 14.14 -18.35
C ARG A 231 -21.80 13.63 -18.68
N ARG A 232 -22.32 12.67 -17.92
CA ARG A 232 -23.69 12.14 -18.10
C ARG A 232 -24.75 13.23 -17.92
N ILE A 233 -24.62 14.07 -16.89
CA ILE A 233 -25.53 15.21 -16.68
C ILE A 233 -25.46 16.19 -17.86
N ASN A 234 -24.26 16.55 -18.30
CA ASN A 234 -24.08 17.48 -19.41
C ASN A 234 -24.65 16.93 -20.72
N ASN A 235 -24.39 15.66 -21.03
CA ASN A 235 -24.95 14.98 -22.21
C ASN A 235 -26.48 14.94 -22.16
N LYS A 236 -27.08 14.67 -20.98
CA LYS A 236 -28.54 14.70 -20.82
C LYS A 236 -29.12 16.11 -21.06
N LYS A 237 -28.47 17.16 -20.54
CA LYS A 237 -28.87 18.56 -20.79
C LYS A 237 -28.78 18.91 -22.27
N PHE A 238 -27.68 18.54 -22.93
CA PHE A 238 -27.45 18.78 -24.35
C PHE A 238 -28.50 18.06 -25.22
N ASN A 239 -28.74 16.77 -24.97
CA ASN A 239 -29.77 15.99 -25.68
C ASN A 239 -31.16 16.59 -25.50
N ASN A 240 -31.52 17.04 -24.29
CA ASN A 240 -32.79 17.70 -24.04
C ASN A 240 -32.93 19.02 -24.82
N GLN A 241 -31.84 19.80 -24.97
CA GLN A 241 -31.85 21.01 -25.79
C GLN A 241 -32.07 20.68 -27.27
N ILE A 242 -31.38 19.67 -27.81
CA ILE A 242 -31.55 19.19 -29.19
C ILE A 242 -32.99 18.74 -29.43
N GLN A 243 -33.58 17.98 -28.51
CA GLN A 243 -34.97 17.53 -28.65
C GLN A 243 -35.94 18.71 -28.66
N LYS A 244 -35.73 19.73 -27.81
CA LYS A 244 -36.55 20.95 -27.79
C LYS A 244 -36.43 21.74 -29.08
N THR A 245 -35.23 21.93 -29.63
CA THR A 245 -35.04 22.64 -30.90
C THR A 245 -35.63 21.87 -32.07
N ASN A 246 -35.45 20.55 -32.13
CA ASN A 246 -36.05 19.71 -33.17
C ASN A 246 -37.59 19.72 -33.10
N LYS A 247 -38.19 19.70 -31.91
CA LYS A 247 -39.65 19.81 -31.74
C LYS A 247 -40.18 21.16 -32.23
N LYS A 248 -39.46 22.27 -31.96
CA LYS A 248 -39.79 23.60 -32.47
C LYS A 248 -39.69 23.66 -34.01
N LYS A 249 -38.60 23.12 -34.59
CA LYS A 249 -38.41 23.05 -36.05
C LYS A 249 -39.52 22.24 -36.73
N ARG A 250 -39.90 21.08 -36.17
CA ARG A 250 -41.02 20.27 -36.68
C ARG A 250 -42.34 21.04 -36.63
N LYS A 251 -42.68 21.64 -35.49
CA LYS A 251 -43.91 22.45 -35.35
C LYS A 251 -43.98 23.61 -36.37
N TYR A 252 -42.85 24.29 -36.61
CA TYR A 252 -42.77 25.34 -37.63
C TYR A 252 -42.96 24.78 -39.05
N SER A 253 -42.28 23.67 -39.38
CA SER A 253 -42.43 22.98 -40.66
C SER A 253 -43.86 22.51 -40.91
N ASP A 254 -44.50 21.90 -39.91
CA ASP A 254 -45.88 21.39 -40.01
C ASP A 254 -46.87 22.55 -40.23
N SER A 255 -46.66 23.69 -39.56
CA SER A 255 -47.45 24.92 -39.77
C SER A 255 -47.28 25.49 -41.18
N GLU A 256 -46.06 25.51 -41.72
CA GLU A 256 -45.78 25.96 -43.09
C GLU A 256 -46.39 25.04 -44.15
N ILE A 257 -46.32 23.72 -43.95
CA ILE A 257 -46.96 22.73 -44.84
C ILE A 257 -48.49 22.90 -44.81
N TYR A 258 -49.09 23.07 -43.63
CA TYR A 258 -50.52 23.27 -43.48
C TYR A 258 -51.00 24.56 -44.15
N LYS A 259 -50.27 25.68 -43.98
CA LYS A 259 -50.51 26.95 -44.68
C LYS A 259 -50.52 26.76 -46.20
N LYS A 260 -49.51 26.07 -46.76
CA LYS A 260 -49.41 25.80 -48.20
C LYS A 260 -50.55 24.93 -48.73
N LYS A 261 -50.99 23.93 -47.95
CA LYS A 261 -52.14 23.08 -48.29
C LYS A 261 -53.43 23.90 -48.41
N LEU A 262 -53.74 24.74 -47.42
CA LEU A 262 -54.92 25.60 -47.44
C LEU A 262 -54.91 26.58 -48.62
N ILE A 263 -53.75 27.17 -48.94
CA ILE A 263 -53.60 28.05 -50.12
C ILE A 263 -53.85 27.27 -51.42
N ALA A 264 -53.43 26.01 -51.51
CA ALA A 264 -53.68 25.16 -52.68
C ALA A 264 -55.17 24.80 -52.82
N GLU A 265 -55.86 24.50 -51.70
CA GLU A 265 -57.31 24.24 -51.69
C GLU A 265 -58.10 25.47 -52.14
N CYS A 266 -57.78 26.66 -51.59
CA CYS A 266 -58.35 27.93 -52.04
C CYS A 266 -58.14 28.15 -53.55
N ARG A 267 -56.92 27.90 -54.05
CA ARG A 267 -56.61 28.03 -55.48
C ARG A 267 -57.54 27.15 -56.31
N ILE A 268 -57.69 25.87 -55.98
CA ILE A 268 -58.52 24.93 -56.75
C ILE A 268 -59.98 25.42 -56.78
N ALA A 269 -60.53 25.79 -55.62
CA ALA A 269 -61.91 26.24 -55.52
C ALA A 269 -62.17 27.52 -56.33
N ILE A 270 -61.29 28.52 -56.20
CA ILE A 270 -61.40 29.78 -56.94
C ILE A 270 -61.19 29.54 -58.45
N THR A 271 -60.24 28.68 -58.83
CA THR A 271 -60.02 28.32 -60.25
C THR A 271 -61.27 27.68 -60.85
N ASN A 272 -61.98 26.83 -60.10
CA ASN A 272 -63.24 26.25 -60.56
C ASN A 272 -64.34 27.30 -60.69
N GLN A 273 -64.48 28.22 -59.73
CA GLN A 273 -65.44 29.33 -59.84
C GLN A 273 -65.14 30.25 -61.03
N LEU A 274 -63.86 30.45 -61.32
CA LEU A 274 -63.40 31.22 -62.47
C LEU A 274 -63.75 30.54 -63.81
N LYS A 275 -64.08 29.24 -63.87
CA LYS A 275 -64.52 28.60 -65.13
C LYS A 275 -65.82 29.19 -65.65
N SER A 276 -66.74 29.52 -64.74
CA SER A 276 -68.09 30.02 -65.06
C SER A 276 -68.25 31.52 -64.88
N SER A 277 -67.19 32.25 -64.53
CA SER A 277 -67.26 33.69 -64.23
C SER A 277 -65.95 34.42 -64.54
N GLU A 278 -66.03 35.56 -65.23
CA GLU A 278 -64.86 36.42 -65.54
C GLU A 278 -64.40 37.28 -64.36
N ARG A 279 -65.31 37.52 -63.40
CA ARG A 279 -65.07 38.35 -62.22
C ARG A 279 -65.74 37.72 -61.01
N LEU A 280 -65.01 37.62 -59.89
CA LEU A 280 -65.51 37.10 -58.62
C LEU A 280 -65.39 38.17 -57.54
N SER A 281 -66.46 38.41 -56.78
CA SER A 281 -66.40 39.25 -55.58
C SER A 281 -65.70 38.51 -54.44
N MET A 282 -64.84 39.19 -53.67
CA MET A 282 -64.23 38.58 -52.50
C MET A 282 -65.25 38.12 -51.46
N LYS A 283 -66.43 38.76 -51.38
CA LYS A 283 -67.52 38.30 -50.51
C LYS A 283 -68.03 36.93 -50.94
N GLN A 284 -68.26 36.74 -52.24
CA GLN A 284 -68.69 35.46 -52.80
C GLN A 284 -67.61 34.38 -52.65
N VAL A 285 -66.35 34.75 -52.91
CA VAL A 285 -65.20 33.83 -52.75
C VAL A 285 -65.08 33.38 -51.30
N TYR A 286 -65.23 34.29 -50.34
CA TYR A 286 -65.19 33.97 -48.92
C TYR A 286 -66.38 33.09 -48.51
N GLU A 287 -67.62 33.45 -48.87
CA GLU A 287 -68.82 32.68 -48.49
C GLU A 287 -68.77 31.21 -48.97
N HIS A 288 -68.31 30.99 -50.20
CA HIS A 288 -68.17 29.63 -50.75
C HIS A 288 -66.98 28.84 -50.20
N ASN A 289 -66.01 29.51 -49.59
CA ASN A 289 -64.78 28.89 -49.08
C ASN A 289 -64.53 29.21 -47.61
N LYS A 290 -65.62 29.49 -46.86
CA LYS A 290 -65.57 30.10 -45.53
C LYS A 290 -64.65 29.34 -44.57
N VAL A 291 -64.80 28.02 -44.51
CA VAL A 291 -63.98 27.15 -43.65
C VAL A 291 -62.48 27.27 -43.94
N ILE A 292 -62.10 27.31 -45.22
CA ILE A 292 -60.68 27.39 -45.63
C ILE A 292 -60.12 28.78 -45.32
N PHE A 293 -60.91 29.84 -45.57
CA PHE A 293 -60.51 31.21 -45.26
C PHE A 293 -60.42 31.48 -43.77
N ASP A 294 -61.36 31.00 -42.97
CA ASP A 294 -61.31 31.11 -41.49
C ASP A 294 -60.05 30.42 -40.94
N ASN A 295 -59.72 29.23 -41.49
CA ASN A 295 -58.49 28.53 -41.16
C ASN A 295 -57.23 29.32 -41.59
N LEU A 296 -57.22 29.96 -42.76
CA LEU A 296 -56.10 30.81 -43.19
C LEU A 296 -55.97 32.09 -42.36
N LEU A 297 -57.09 32.72 -41.98
CA LEU A 297 -57.15 33.92 -41.16
C LEU A 297 -56.62 33.69 -39.75
N SER A 298 -56.74 32.46 -39.25
CA SER A 298 -56.12 32.05 -37.99
C SER A 298 -54.58 31.98 -38.06
N ILE A 299 -54.00 32.00 -39.27
CA ILE A 299 -52.56 31.78 -39.52
C ILE A 299 -51.88 33.02 -40.10
N ILE A 300 -52.56 33.78 -40.98
CA ILE A 300 -52.00 34.93 -41.70
C ILE A 300 -53.01 36.08 -41.84
N SER A 301 -52.49 37.30 -42.01
CA SER A 301 -53.32 38.51 -42.12
C SER A 301 -54.16 38.58 -43.41
N ASN A 302 -55.30 39.28 -43.36
CA ASN A 302 -56.20 39.53 -44.50
C ASN A 302 -55.46 39.96 -45.79
N LYS A 303 -54.54 40.93 -45.67
CA LYS A 303 -53.77 41.47 -46.82
C LYS A 303 -52.78 40.45 -47.40
N GLU A 304 -52.31 39.52 -46.58
CA GLU A 304 -51.37 38.48 -46.98
C GLU A 304 -52.09 37.31 -47.67
N ILE A 305 -53.29 36.94 -47.21
CA ILE A 305 -54.12 35.90 -47.83
C ILE A 305 -54.41 36.22 -49.29
N VAL A 306 -54.90 37.42 -49.57
CA VAL A 306 -55.24 37.83 -50.94
C VAL A 306 -53.99 37.80 -51.82
N ARG A 307 -52.85 38.29 -51.32
CA ARG A 307 -51.57 38.25 -52.04
C ARG A 307 -51.13 36.82 -52.33
N GLU A 308 -51.17 35.92 -51.35
CA GLU A 308 -50.72 34.53 -51.52
C GLU A 308 -51.66 33.70 -52.39
N ILE A 309 -52.97 33.94 -52.33
CA ILE A 309 -53.96 33.33 -53.21
C ILE A 309 -53.76 33.79 -54.66
N VAL A 310 -53.63 35.09 -54.91
CA VAL A 310 -53.38 35.64 -56.26
C VAL A 310 -52.08 35.10 -56.82
N LYS A 311 -50.99 35.10 -56.03
CA LYS A 311 -49.71 34.48 -56.44
C LYS A 311 -49.87 33.00 -56.74
N SER A 312 -50.59 32.25 -55.91
CA SER A 312 -50.80 30.81 -56.09
C SER A 312 -51.60 30.50 -57.36
N ILE A 313 -52.68 31.25 -57.63
CA ILE A 313 -53.49 31.10 -58.85
C ILE A 313 -52.66 31.49 -60.07
N ASN A 314 -51.99 32.65 -60.04
CA ASN A 314 -51.13 33.10 -61.14
C ASN A 314 -49.92 32.21 -61.36
N ARG A 315 -49.48 31.42 -60.38
CA ARG A 315 -48.32 30.52 -60.55
C ARG A 315 -48.73 29.12 -61.00
N TYR A 316 -49.83 28.58 -60.47
CA TYR A 316 -50.17 27.17 -60.57
C TYR A 316 -51.54 26.89 -61.23
N SER A 317 -52.18 27.88 -61.83
CA SER A 317 -53.39 27.70 -62.62
C SER A 317 -53.23 28.19 -64.05
N ILE A 318 -54.20 27.87 -64.91
CA ILE A 318 -54.29 28.35 -66.30
C ILE A 318 -54.71 29.82 -66.39
N TYR A 319 -55.08 30.47 -65.29
CA TYR A 319 -55.56 31.86 -65.27
C TYR A 319 -54.50 32.80 -64.71
N ASN A 320 -54.34 33.96 -65.33
CA ASN A 320 -53.78 35.13 -64.65
C ASN A 320 -54.94 36.00 -64.17
N ILE A 321 -54.89 36.34 -62.89
CA ILE A 321 -55.87 37.15 -62.20
C ILE A 321 -55.20 38.33 -61.52
N GLU A 322 -55.97 39.41 -61.36
CA GLU A 322 -55.61 40.55 -60.55
C GLU A 322 -56.69 40.83 -59.51
N TYR A 323 -56.27 41.33 -58.36
CA TYR A 323 -57.17 41.79 -57.32
C TYR A 323 -57.25 43.32 -57.35
N SER A 324 -58.42 43.86 -57.68
CA SER A 324 -58.68 45.30 -57.64
C SER A 324 -60.08 45.58 -57.10
N SER A 325 -60.19 46.63 -56.28
CA SER A 325 -61.46 47.15 -55.75
C SER A 325 -62.40 46.10 -55.13
N GLY A 326 -61.87 45.07 -54.48
CA GLY A 326 -62.67 44.01 -53.84
C GLY A 326 -63.02 42.81 -54.72
N PHE A 327 -62.49 42.75 -55.95
CA PHE A 327 -62.79 41.69 -56.92
C PHE A 327 -61.54 41.01 -57.45
N LEU A 328 -61.65 39.70 -57.72
CA LEU A 328 -60.70 38.94 -58.52
C LEU A 328 -61.17 38.96 -59.97
N LYS A 329 -60.36 39.50 -60.88
CA LYS A 329 -60.68 39.61 -62.30
C LYS A 329 -59.71 38.77 -63.13
N LYS A 330 -60.22 37.98 -64.08
CA LYS A 330 -59.39 37.34 -65.11
C LYS A 330 -58.77 38.39 -66.02
N ILE A 331 -57.46 38.31 -66.22
CA ILE A 331 -56.72 39.14 -67.16
C ILE A 331 -56.55 38.38 -68.48
N ASN A 332 -55.99 37.17 -68.42
CA ASN A 332 -55.82 36.30 -69.57
C ASN A 332 -55.70 34.83 -69.15
N ILE A 333 -55.82 33.94 -70.14
CA ILE A 333 -55.59 32.49 -69.99
C ILE A 333 -54.16 32.21 -70.47
N LYS A 334 -53.39 31.48 -69.66
CA LYS A 334 -52.04 31.06 -70.02
C LYS A 334 -52.09 29.94 -71.04
N ASN A 335 -51.43 30.14 -72.17
CA ASN A 335 -51.12 29.06 -73.11
C ASN A 335 -49.86 28.33 -72.63
N TYR A 336 -50.04 27.26 -71.87
CA TYR A 336 -48.96 26.30 -71.66
C TYR A 336 -48.88 25.44 -72.93
N ARG A 337 -47.79 25.59 -73.70
CA ARG A 337 -47.41 24.60 -74.71
C ARG A 337 -46.86 23.36 -74.01
#